data_AF-A0A2H5MYH5-F1
#
_entry.id   AF-A0A2H5MYH5-F1
#
_cell.length_a   1.000
_cell.length_b   1.000
_cell.length_c   1.000
_cell.angle_alpha   90.00
_cell.angle_beta   90.00
_cell.angle_gamma   90.00
#
_symmetry.space_group_name_H-M   'P 1'
#
loop_
_entity.id
_entity.type
_entity.pdbx_description
1 polymer ?
#
loop_
_entity_poly.entity_id
_entity_poly.type
_entity_poly.pdbx_seq_one_letter_code
_entity_poly.pdbx_strand_id
1 'polypeptide(L)'
;MAVHLCLVLLQIIVLHLRPIKASERFPCPTECGNVSISYPFGIGEGCYFDKGYEVICDHSSGSPKAFLPGVNRLELLDTLSYDSRPAVRVNVPTISLNSSSKRTSNILKGVNLSASTLKILMIWKINEKFLQC
;
A
#
# COMPACT_ATOMS: atom_id res chain seq x y z
N MET A 1 26.00 55.68 -2.88
CA MET A 1 24.99 55.14 -3.81
C MET A 1 25.29 53.72 -4.26
N ALA A 2 26.51 53.42 -4.76
CA ALA A 2 26.87 52.07 -5.22
C ALA A 2 26.84 50.98 -4.11
N VAL A 3 27.33 51.30 -2.91
CA VAL A 3 27.33 50.36 -1.76
C VAL A 3 25.92 49.95 -1.33
N HIS A 4 24.98 50.90 -1.38
CA HIS A 4 23.58 50.66 -1.05
C HIS A 4 22.90 49.78 -2.11
N LEU A 5 23.24 49.99 -3.39
CA LEU A 5 22.71 49.18 -4.49
C LEU A 5 23.21 47.72 -4.40
N CYS A 6 24.48 47.49 -4.04
CA CYS A 6 25.01 46.15 -3.80
C CYS A 6 24.32 45.43 -2.64
N LEU A 7 24.06 46.13 -1.52
CA LEU A 7 23.43 45.53 -0.35
C LEU A 7 21.99 45.07 -0.66
N VAL A 8 21.25 45.86 -1.43
CA VAL A 8 19.88 45.53 -1.86
C VAL A 8 19.88 44.33 -2.80
N LEU A 9 20.81 44.26 -3.75
CA LEU A 9 20.92 43.12 -4.67
C LEU A 9 21.19 41.81 -3.91
N LEU A 10 22.07 41.84 -2.92
CA LEU A 10 22.43 40.68 -2.12
C LEU A 10 21.22 40.12 -1.35
N GLN A 11 20.40 40.99 -0.76
CA GLN A 11 19.21 40.59 -0.01
C GLN A 11 18.15 39.91 -0.91
N ILE A 12 17.96 40.44 -2.12
CA ILE A 12 17.05 39.86 -3.12
C ILE A 12 17.53 38.46 -3.53
N ILE A 13 18.83 38.28 -3.78
CA ILE A 13 19.41 36.98 -4.14
C ILE A 13 19.18 35.95 -3.03
N VAL A 14 19.40 36.32 -1.76
CA VAL A 14 19.16 35.42 -0.61
C VAL A 14 17.68 35.05 -0.47
N LEU A 15 16.76 35.97 -0.76
CA LEU A 15 15.31 35.70 -0.77
C LEU A 15 14.87 34.73 -1.88
N HIS A 16 15.56 34.74 -3.03
CA HIS A 16 15.25 33.86 -4.16
C HIS A 16 16.01 32.53 -4.13
N LEU A 17 17.12 32.45 -3.41
CA LEU A 17 17.85 31.21 -3.17
C LEU A 17 17.08 30.36 -2.15
N ARG A 18 16.09 29.60 -2.63
CA ARG A 18 15.58 28.48 -1.83
C ARG A 18 16.67 27.43 -1.73
N PRO A 19 16.94 26.86 -0.54
CA PRO A 19 17.84 25.73 -0.44
C PRO A 19 17.27 24.61 -1.32
N ILE A 20 18.09 24.11 -2.24
CA ILE A 20 17.79 22.89 -2.97
C ILE A 20 17.79 21.79 -1.91
N LYS A 21 16.61 21.32 -1.51
CA LYS A 21 16.53 20.03 -0.83
C LYS A 21 16.92 19.00 -1.88
N ALA A 22 18.16 18.54 -1.82
CA ALA A 22 18.55 17.30 -2.45
C ALA A 22 17.68 16.22 -1.77
N SER A 23 16.55 15.90 -2.39
CA SER A 23 15.90 14.63 -2.13
C SER A 23 16.95 13.62 -2.55
N GLU A 24 17.61 12.99 -1.59
CA GLU A 24 18.28 11.73 -1.83
C GLU A 24 17.20 10.82 -2.40
N ARG A 25 17.13 10.76 -3.73
CA ARG A 25 16.24 9.85 -4.44
C ARG A 25 16.90 8.50 -4.26
N PHE A 26 16.71 7.93 -3.07
CA PHE A 26 16.94 6.51 -2.90
C PHE A 26 16.16 5.82 -4.03
N PRO A 27 16.81 4.96 -4.81
CA PRO A 27 16.08 4.20 -5.81
C PRO A 27 14.94 3.48 -5.10
N CYS A 28 13.71 3.72 -5.57
CA CYS A 28 12.52 3.13 -4.97
C CYS A 28 12.65 1.61 -4.97
N PRO A 29 12.44 0.93 -3.84
CA PRO A 29 12.46 -0.52 -3.81
C PRO A 29 11.41 -1.09 -4.77
N THR A 30 11.88 -1.90 -5.73
CA THR A 30 11.03 -2.54 -6.74
C THR A 30 10.61 -3.95 -6.34
N GLU A 31 11.12 -4.47 -5.23
CA GLU A 31 10.84 -5.83 -4.78
C GLU A 31 10.70 -5.90 -3.26
N CYS A 32 9.83 -6.79 -2.79
CA CYS A 32 9.71 -7.17 -1.39
C CYS A 32 9.49 -8.68 -1.31
N GLY A 33 10.52 -9.40 -0.88
CA GLY A 33 10.49 -10.87 -0.87
C GLY A 33 10.37 -11.41 -2.29
N ASN A 34 9.25 -12.06 -2.60
CA ASN A 34 9.00 -12.67 -3.91
C ASN A 34 8.04 -11.83 -4.79
N VAL A 35 7.76 -10.59 -4.39
CA VAL A 35 6.75 -9.72 -4.99
C VAL A 35 7.43 -8.55 -5.69
N SER A 36 7.16 -8.37 -6.98
CA SER A 36 7.60 -7.20 -7.74
C SER A 36 6.60 -6.06 -7.58
N ILE A 37 7.11 -4.86 -7.27
CA ILE A 37 6.36 -3.65 -6.96
C ILE A 37 6.67 -2.63 -8.05
N SER A 38 5.62 -2.18 -8.73
CA SER A 38 5.68 -1.19 -9.78
C SER A 38 4.74 -0.03 -9.47
N TYR A 39 5.09 1.14 -9.99
CA TYR A 39 4.24 2.32 -9.95
C TYR A 39 2.83 1.99 -10.49
N PRO A 40 1.73 2.38 -9.83
CA PRO A 40 1.60 3.42 -8.79
C PRO A 40 1.89 2.98 -7.35
N PHE A 41 2.23 1.72 -7.11
CA PHE A 41 2.57 1.20 -5.78
C PHE A 41 4.07 1.37 -5.49
N GLY A 42 4.42 1.53 -4.22
CA GLY A 42 5.83 1.67 -3.83
C GLY A 42 6.06 1.63 -2.33
N ILE A 43 7.32 1.38 -1.97
CA ILE A 43 7.80 1.36 -0.58
C ILE A 43 8.57 2.65 -0.32
N GLY A 44 8.20 3.35 0.75
CA GLY A 44 8.87 4.58 1.16
C GLY A 44 8.32 5.85 0.50
N GLU A 45 8.68 6.98 1.09
CA GLU A 45 8.17 8.29 0.68
C GLU A 45 8.62 8.65 -0.75
N GLY A 46 7.68 9.12 -1.57
CA GLY A 46 7.95 9.51 -2.96
C GLY A 46 7.98 8.36 -3.97
N CYS A 47 7.74 7.12 -3.54
CA CYS A 47 7.74 5.92 -4.39
C CYS A 47 6.36 5.41 -4.79
N TYR A 48 5.29 5.97 -4.23
CA TYR A 48 3.90 5.64 -4.52
C TYR A 48 3.12 6.88 -4.97
N PHE A 49 2.02 6.66 -5.69
CA PHE A 49 1.17 7.74 -6.19
C PHE A 49 0.45 8.51 -5.06
N ASP A 50 -0.10 7.79 -4.10
CA ASP A 50 -0.81 8.33 -2.93
C ASP A 50 -0.63 7.36 -1.74
N LYS A 51 -0.91 7.80 -0.51
CA LYS A 51 -0.89 6.96 0.71
C LYS A 51 -1.70 5.68 0.58
N GLY A 52 -2.75 5.67 -0.23
CA GLY A 52 -3.50 4.45 -0.53
C GLY A 52 -2.68 3.35 -1.23
N TYR A 53 -1.63 3.74 -1.96
CA TYR A 53 -0.75 2.87 -2.77
C TYR A 53 0.58 2.58 -2.07
N GLU A 54 0.75 3.01 -0.82
CA GLU A 54 1.90 2.66 0.00
C GLU A 54 1.96 1.15 0.22
N VAL A 55 3.15 0.58 0.09
CA VAL A 55 3.44 -0.83 0.38
C VAL A 55 4.40 -0.87 1.56
N ILE A 56 4.07 -1.69 2.56
CA ILE A 56 4.93 -1.96 3.71
C ILE A 56 5.55 -3.34 3.50
N CYS A 57 6.89 -3.40 3.46
CA CYS A 57 7.62 -4.66 3.47
C CYS A 57 7.95 -5.04 4.91
N ASP A 58 7.34 -6.11 5.41
CA ASP A 58 7.62 -6.67 6.73
C ASP A 58 8.70 -7.76 6.62
N HIS A 59 9.76 -7.61 7.40
CA HIS A 59 10.89 -8.55 7.44
C HIS A 59 10.87 -9.46 8.68
N SER A 60 9.82 -9.42 9.50
CA SER A 60 9.79 -10.14 10.79
C SER A 60 9.75 -11.68 10.67
N SER A 61 9.24 -12.22 9.56
CA SER A 61 8.92 -13.65 9.40
C SER A 61 10.02 -14.52 8.77
N GLY A 62 11.27 -14.04 8.67
CA GLY A 62 12.36 -14.73 7.98
C GLY A 62 12.25 -14.70 6.45
N SER A 63 11.03 -14.66 5.90
CA SER A 63 10.73 -14.22 4.53
C SER A 63 10.07 -12.82 4.55
N PRO A 64 10.53 -11.87 3.70
CA PRO A 64 9.91 -10.57 3.60
C PRO A 64 8.52 -10.68 2.97
N LYS A 65 7.54 -9.98 3.55
CA LYS A 65 6.13 -9.97 3.11
C LYS A 65 5.67 -8.55 2.82
N ALA A 66 5.06 -8.36 1.65
CA ALA A 66 4.49 -7.08 1.25
C ALA A 66 3.06 -6.95 1.79
N PHE A 67 2.72 -5.79 2.32
CA PHE A 67 1.39 -5.47 2.84
C PHE A 67 0.89 -4.12 2.33
N LEU A 68 -0.41 -4.02 2.05
CA LEU A 68 -1.05 -2.74 1.75
C LEU A 68 -1.76 -2.17 2.99
N PRO A 69 -1.17 -1.18 3.70
CA PRO A 69 -1.85 -0.48 4.80
C PRO A 69 -3.19 0.12 4.38
N GLY A 70 -3.31 0.61 3.15
CA GLY A 70 -4.53 1.23 2.64
C GLY A 70 -5.74 0.29 2.54
N VAL A 71 -5.56 -1.03 2.57
CA VAL A 71 -6.64 -2.03 2.52
C VAL A 71 -6.48 -3.04 3.65
N ASN A 72 -6.78 -2.65 4.89
CA ASN A 72 -6.79 -3.56 6.05
C ASN A 72 -5.49 -4.38 6.27
N ARG A 73 -4.32 -3.87 5.83
CA ARG A 73 -3.03 -4.59 5.92
C ARG A 73 -3.09 -5.96 5.25
N LEU A 74 -3.71 -6.05 4.08
CA LEU A 74 -3.74 -7.30 3.31
C LEU A 74 -2.36 -7.62 2.75
N GLU A 75 -2.00 -8.91 2.80
CA GLU A 75 -0.78 -9.45 2.21
C GLU A 75 -0.87 -9.39 0.68
N LEU A 76 0.13 -8.76 0.06
CA LEU A 76 0.30 -8.62 -1.38
C LEU A 76 0.94 -9.90 -1.92
N LEU A 77 0.27 -10.59 -2.83
CA LEU A 77 0.81 -11.78 -3.48
C LEU A 77 1.55 -11.40 -4.76
N ASP A 78 0.91 -10.60 -5.62
CA ASP A 78 1.44 -10.18 -6.90
C ASP A 78 0.82 -8.86 -7.33
N THR A 79 1.56 -8.06 -8.10
CA THR A 79 1.01 -6.96 -8.89
C THR A 79 0.75 -7.45 -10.31
N LEU A 80 -0.42 -7.13 -10.85
CA LEU A 80 -0.85 -7.51 -12.20
C LEU A 80 -1.43 -6.28 -12.92
N SER A 81 -1.54 -6.36 -14.24
CA SER A 81 -2.30 -5.40 -15.03
C SER A 81 -3.48 -6.13 -15.65
N TYR A 82 -4.70 -5.73 -15.30
CA TYR A 82 -5.93 -6.26 -15.90
C TYR A 82 -6.58 -5.15 -16.71
N ASP A 83 -6.72 -5.35 -18.02
CA ASP A 83 -7.36 -4.38 -18.92
C ASP A 83 -6.74 -2.96 -18.84
N SER A 84 -5.40 -2.90 -18.81
CA SER A 84 -4.61 -1.67 -18.59
C SER A 84 -4.86 -0.96 -17.26
N ARG A 85 -5.52 -1.61 -16.29
CA ARG A 85 -5.70 -1.11 -14.93
C ARG A 85 -4.73 -1.81 -13.98
N PRO A 86 -4.04 -1.07 -13.10
CA PRO A 86 -3.21 -1.67 -12.07
C PRO A 86 -4.09 -2.49 -11.14
N ALA A 87 -3.74 -3.75 -10.99
CA ALA A 87 -4.46 -4.71 -10.16
C ALA A 87 -3.49 -5.41 -9.20
N VAL A 88 -4.00 -5.82 -8.06
CA VAL A 88 -3.20 -6.46 -7.02
C VAL A 88 -3.92 -7.69 -6.51
N ARG A 89 -3.22 -8.81 -6.40
CA ARG A 89 -3.75 -10.01 -5.77
C ARG A 89 -3.44 -9.97 -4.28
N VAL A 90 -4.47 -10.13 -3.46
CA VAL A 90 -4.37 -10.08 -2.00
C VAL A 90 -4.97 -11.32 -1.36
N ASN A 91 -4.47 -11.67 -0.18
CA ASN A 91 -5.01 -12.77 0.63
C ASN A 91 -6.06 -12.25 1.62
N VAL A 92 -7.34 -12.54 1.36
CA VAL A 92 -8.44 -12.09 2.22
C VAL A 92 -8.88 -13.24 3.13
N PRO A 93 -8.79 -13.09 4.47
CA PRO A 93 -9.29 -14.11 5.39
C PRO A 93 -10.82 -14.12 5.38
N THR A 94 -11.41 -15.31 5.32
CA THR A 94 -12.86 -15.51 5.38
C THR A 94 -13.23 -16.48 6.50
N ILE A 95 -14.32 -16.14 7.17
CA ILE A 95 -14.93 -16.97 8.21
C ILE A 95 -16.18 -17.62 7.62
N SER A 96 -16.24 -18.94 7.66
CA SER A 96 -17.41 -19.71 7.27
C SER A 96 -18.09 -20.31 8.50
N LEU A 97 -19.42 -20.20 8.53
CA LEU A 97 -20.28 -20.77 9.57
C LEU A 97 -20.99 -21.98 8.98
N ASN A 98 -20.75 -23.16 9.54
CA ASN A 98 -21.54 -24.35 9.20
C ASN A 98 -22.55 -24.62 10.32
N SER A 99 -23.81 -24.22 10.10
CA SER A 99 -24.90 -24.55 11.00
C SER A 99 -25.58 -25.86 10.57
N SER A 100 -25.19 -26.98 11.18
CA SER A 100 -26.02 -28.19 11.11
C SER A 100 -27.19 -28.05 12.09
N SER A 101 -28.37 -27.70 11.57
CA SER A 101 -29.61 -27.66 12.34
C SER A 101 -30.03 -29.08 12.76
N LYS A 102 -29.58 -29.52 13.94
CA LYS A 102 -30.18 -30.64 14.67
C LYS A 102 -31.04 -30.06 15.78
N ARG A 103 -32.37 -30.09 15.63
CA ARG A 103 -33.31 -29.76 16.71
C ARG A 103 -33.04 -30.71 17.88
N THR A 104 -32.53 -30.18 18.97
CA THR A 104 -32.43 -30.89 20.23
C THR A 104 -32.68 -29.87 21.32
N SER A 105 -33.70 -30.10 22.12
CA SER A 105 -34.16 -29.23 23.20
C SER A 105 -33.03 -28.92 24.19
N ASN A 106 -32.80 -27.63 24.46
CA ASN A 106 -32.11 -27.07 25.65
C ASN A 106 -30.57 -27.16 25.80
N ILE A 107 -29.76 -27.18 24.74
CA ILE A 107 -28.31 -26.93 24.90
C ILE A 107 -27.87 -25.84 23.92
N LEU A 108 -27.29 -24.75 24.44
CA LEU A 108 -26.55 -23.75 23.66
C LEU A 108 -25.47 -24.47 22.85
N LYS A 109 -25.74 -24.74 21.57
CA LYS A 109 -24.76 -25.33 20.66
C LYS A 109 -23.78 -24.25 20.25
N GLY A 110 -22.51 -24.41 20.62
CA GLY A 110 -21.42 -23.67 20.01
C GLY A 110 -21.43 -23.89 18.50
N VAL A 111 -21.39 -22.81 17.72
CA VAL A 111 -21.22 -22.88 16.27
C VAL A 111 -19.74 -23.09 15.95
N ASN A 112 -19.42 -24.00 15.03
CA ASN A 112 -18.04 -24.19 14.59
C ASN A 112 -17.69 -23.13 13.53
N LEU A 113 -16.59 -22.41 13.75
CA LEU A 113 -16.07 -21.40 12.84
C LEU A 113 -14.90 -22.02 12.06
N SER A 114 -15.02 -22.08 10.73
CA SER A 114 -13.90 -22.49 9.87
C SER A 114 -13.29 -21.26 9.22
N ALA A 115 -11.96 -21.14 9.27
CA ALA A 115 -11.21 -20.07 8.62
C ALA A 115 -10.59 -20.58 7.31
N SER A 116 -10.74 -19.80 6.24
CA SER A 116 -10.13 -20.07 4.93
C SER A 116 -9.71 -18.76 4.26
N THR A 117 -8.70 -18.80 3.41
CA THR A 117 -8.18 -17.61 2.72
C THR A 117 -8.59 -17.60 1.26
N LEU A 118 -9.21 -16.52 0.81
CA LEU A 118 -9.60 -16.28 -0.57
C LEU A 118 -8.61 -15.34 -1.26
N LYS A 119 -8.22 -15.67 -2.48
CA LYS A 119 -7.36 -14.84 -3.32
C LYS A 119 -8.23 -13.95 -4.19
N ILE A 120 -8.24 -12.65 -3.93
CA ILE A 120 -9.06 -11.68 -4.67
C ILE A 120 -8.14 -10.77 -5.47
N LEU A 121 -8.58 -10.42 -6.69
CA LEU A 121 -7.94 -9.39 -7.51
C LEU A 121 -8.62 -8.05 -7.22
N MET A 122 -7.88 -7.14 -6.59
CA MET A 122 -8.32 -5.77 -6.39
C MET A 122 -7.88 -4.93 -7.58
N ILE A 123 -8.82 -4.31 -8.28
CA ILE A 123 -8.54 -3.38 -9.37
C ILE A 123 -8.54 -1.98 -8.79
N TRP A 124 -7.44 -1.27 -8.97
CA TRP A 124 -7.32 0.12 -8.52
C TRP A 124 -7.69 1.06 -9.65
N LYS A 125 -8.76 1.83 -9.46
CA LYS A 125 -9.13 2.94 -10.32
C LYS A 125 -8.73 4.23 -9.62
N ILE A 126 -8.26 5.23 -10.38
CA ILE A 126 -7.96 6.56 -9.85
C ILE A 126 -9.23 7.05 -9.12
N ASN A 127 -9.12 7.28 -7.81
CA ASN A 127 -10.19 7.66 -6.86
C ASN A 127 -11.22 6.59 -6.43
N GLU A 128 -11.16 5.33 -6.87
CA GLU A 128 -12.11 4.30 -6.41
C GLU A 128 -11.45 2.90 -6.32
N LYS A 129 -11.57 2.24 -5.16
CA LYS A 129 -11.13 0.86 -4.95
C LYS A 129 -12.25 -0.08 -5.36
N PHE A 130 -12.04 -0.89 -6.39
CA PHE A 130 -13.01 -1.93 -6.77
C PHE A 130 -12.48 -3.31 -6.36
N LEU A 131 -13.26 -4.00 -5.52
CA LEU A 131 -13.12 -5.43 -5.32
C LEU A 131 -13.94 -6.12 -6.42
N GLN A 132 -13.25 -6.84 -7.32
CA GLN A 132 -13.93 -7.77 -8.21
C GLN A 132 -13.81 -9.16 -7.58
N CYS A 133 -14.92 -9.70 -7.08
CA CYS A 133 -15.02 -11.09 -6.64
C CYS A 133 -15.06 -12.04 -7.84
#